data_AF-A0A7V1ZFQ3-F1
#
_entry.id   AF-A0A7V1ZFQ3-F1
#
_cell.length_a   1.000
_cell.length_b   1.000
_cell.length_c   1.000
_cell.angle_alpha   90.00
_cell.angle_beta   90.00
_cell.angle_gamma   90.00
#
_symmetry.space_group_name_H-M   'P 1'
#
loop_
_entity.id
_entity.type
_entity.pdbx_description
1 polymer ?
#
loop_
_entity_poly.entity_id
_entity_poly.type
_entity_poly.pdbx_seq_one_letter_code
_entity_poly.pdbx_strand_id
1 'polypeptide(L)' 'MKYIDILIERQKVRQRYIKNVKKYLQLIKRRAKKILGNDTKVYLFGSFLKGKFGPNSDIDVLVVSPKVPERVSEKSEI' A
#
# COMPACT_ATOMS: atom_id res chain seq x y z
N MET A 1 23.04 -1.56 -21.16
CA MET A 1 21.95 -2.22 -20.41
C MET A 1 20.88 -2.60 -21.42
N LYS A 2 20.54 -3.88 -21.62
CA LYS A 2 19.50 -4.27 -22.60
C LYS A 2 18.13 -4.03 -21.96
N TYR A 3 17.14 -3.62 -22.75
CA TYR A 3 15.77 -3.34 -22.29
C TYR A 3 15.17 -4.47 -21.42
N ILE A 4 15.48 -5.71 -21.76
CA ILE A 4 15.05 -6.91 -21.01
C ILE A 4 15.60 -6.93 -19.58
N ASP A 5 16.83 -6.48 -19.35
CA ASP A 5 17.45 -6.47 -18.02
C ASP A 5 16.66 -5.57 -17.07
N ILE A 6 16.23 -4.39 -17.55
CA ILE A 6 15.40 -3.45 -16.79
C ILE A 6 14.06 -4.08 -16.39
N LEU A 7 13.43 -4.83 -17.31
CA LEU A 7 12.16 -5.51 -17.03
C LEU A 7 12.33 -6.61 -15.97
N ILE A 8 13.42 -7.38 -16.05
CA ILE A 8 13.75 -8.42 -15.06
C ILE A 8 13.98 -7.79 -13.68
N GLU A 9 14.75 -6.71 -13.60
CA GLU A 9 15.01 -6.01 -12.34
C GLU A 9 13.72 -5.45 -11.73
N ARG A 10 12.89 -4.78 -12.54
CA ARG A 10 11.57 -4.28 -12.10
C ARG A 10 10.71 -5.40 -11.54
N GLN A 11 10.68 -6.56 -12.20
CA GLN A 11 9.91 -7.71 -11.73
C GLN A 11 10.46 -8.28 -10.42
N LYS A 12 11.79 -8.37 -10.25
CA LYS A 12 12.43 -8.82 -9.00
C LYS A 12 12.06 -7.90 -7.83
N VAL A 13 12.13 -6.58 -8.04
CA VAL A 13 11.75 -5.58 -7.04
C VAL A 13 10.28 -5.72 -6.66
N ARG A 14 9.38 -5.84 -7.65
CA ARG A 14 7.95 -6.05 -7.42
C ARG A 14 7.69 -7.32 -6.61
N GLN A 15 8.32 -8.44 -6.96
CA GLN A 15 8.17 -9.70 -6.23
C GLN A 15 8.63 -9.60 -4.78
N ARG A 16 9.69 -8.82 -4.50
CA ARG A 16 10.12 -8.54 -3.12
C ARG A 16 9.01 -7.84 -2.32
N TYR A 17 8.33 -6.85 -2.89
CA TYR A 17 7.22 -6.16 -2.23
C TYR A 17 6.04 -7.09 -1.98
N ILE A 18 5.64 -7.88 -2.99
CA ILE A 18 4.54 -8.84 -2.89
C ILE A 18 4.80 -9.89 -1.81
N LYS A 19 5.99 -10.53 -1.83
CA LYS A 19 6.37 -11.54 -0.83
C LYS A 19 6.35 -10.99 0.60
N ASN A 20 6.62 -9.70 0.75
CA ASN A 20 6.65 -9.02 2.05
C ASN A 20 5.40 -8.16 2.30
N VAL A 21 4.31 -8.34 1.54
CA VAL A 21 3.12 -7.47 1.62
C VAL A 21 2.59 -7.34 3.05
N LYS A 22 2.56 -8.44 3.80
CA LYS A 22 2.12 -8.44 5.21
C LYS A 22 2.94 -7.50 6.08
N LYS A 23 4.27 -7.45 5.88
CA LYS A 23 5.17 -6.53 6.59
C LYS A 23 4.84 -5.07 6.27
N TYR A 24 4.61 -4.76 5.01
CA TYR A 24 4.24 -3.40 4.58
C TYR A 24 2.87 -3.00 5.10
N LEU A 25 1.86 -3.88 5.04
CA LEU A 25 0.53 -3.62 5.60
C LEU A 25 0.57 -3.39 7.12
N GLN A 26 1.39 -4.15 7.86
CA GLN A 26 1.62 -3.93 9.28
C GLN A 26 2.30 -2.57 9.55
N LEU A 27 3.27 -2.21 8.72
CA LEU A 27 3.94 -0.91 8.80
C LEU A 27 2.94 0.24 8.58
N ILE A 28 2.13 0.16 7.53
CA ILE A 28 1.08 1.14 7.20
C ILE A 28 0.10 1.24 8.38
N LYS A 29 -0.42 0.11 8.88
CA LYS A 29 -1.33 0.08 10.04
C LYS A 29 -0.72 0.78 11.25
N ARG A 30 0.54 0.51 11.57
CA ARG A 30 1.24 1.13 12.71
C ARG A 30 1.40 2.63 12.51
N ARG A 31 1.80 3.07 11.32
CA ARG A 31 1.99 4.50 11.01
C ARG A 31 0.67 5.26 11.01
N ALA A 32 -0.37 4.72 10.35
CA ALA A 32 -1.71 5.29 10.34
C ALA A 32 -2.24 5.49 11.76
N LYS A 33 -2.12 4.48 12.64
CA LYS A 33 -2.52 4.63 14.05
C LYS A 33 -1.71 5.65 14.83
N LYS A 34 -0.42 5.78 14.54
CA LYS A 34 0.45 6.78 15.19
C LYS A 34 0.06 8.20 14.80
N ILE A 35 -0.30 8.44 13.54
CA ILE A 35 -0.63 9.76 12.99
C ILE A 35 -2.09 10.13 13.29
N LEU A 36 -3.02 9.20 13.03
CA LEU A 36 -4.46 9.44 13.02
C LEU A 36 -5.21 8.88 14.25
N GLY A 37 -4.50 8.31 15.23
CA GLY A 37 -5.09 7.77 16.46
C GLY A 37 -5.32 6.25 16.47
N ASN A 38 -5.41 5.68 17.68
CA ASN A 38 -5.48 4.22 17.89
C ASN A 38 -6.77 3.55 17.38
N ASP A 39 -7.83 4.34 17.26
CA ASP A 39 -9.15 4.01 16.71
C ASP A 39 -9.15 3.91 15.18
N THR A 40 -8.07 4.32 14.51
CA THR A 40 -7.88 4.17 13.07
C THR A 40 -7.95 2.69 12.65
N LYS A 41 -8.77 2.41 11.63
CA LYS A 41 -8.94 1.10 10.99
C LYS A 41 -8.25 1.11 9.64
N VAL A 42 -7.59 0.01 9.31
CA VAL A 42 -6.86 -0.16 8.04
C VAL A 42 -7.29 -1.47 7.41
N TYR A 43 -7.73 -1.39 6.16
CA TYR A 43 -8.29 -2.50 5.39
C TYR A 43 -7.47 -2.72 4.11
N LEU A 44 -7.17 -3.97 3.82
CA LEU A 44 -6.69 -4.39 2.50
C LEU A 44 -7.91 -4.69 1.63
N PHE A 45 -7.96 -4.14 0.42
CA PHE A 45 -9.03 -4.42 -0.52
C PHE A 45 -8.49 -4.54 -1.95
N GLY A 46 -9.39 -4.52 -2.94
CA GLY A 46 -9.00 -4.46 -4.34
C GLY A 46 -8.60 -5.81 -4.96
N SER A 47 -7.89 -5.72 -6.08
CA SER A 47 -7.59 -6.87 -6.96
C SER A 47 -6.69 -7.92 -6.30
N PHE A 48 -5.77 -7.47 -5.41
CA PHE A 48 -4.88 -8.32 -4.64
C PHE A 48 -5.63 -9.32 -3.76
N LEU A 49 -6.64 -8.85 -3.02
CA LEU A 49 -7.45 -9.72 -2.16
C LEU A 49 -8.35 -10.67 -2.96
N LYS A 50 -8.81 -10.23 -4.14
CA LYS A 50 -9.70 -11.01 -5.02
C LYS A 50 -8.98 -12.06 -5.87
N GLY A 51 -7.65 -12.18 -5.77
CA GLY A 51 -6.84 -13.08 -6.60
C GLY A 51 -6.79 -12.70 -8.08
N LYS A 52 -7.30 -11.52 -8.47
CA LYS A 52 -7.31 -11.00 -9.86
C LYS A 52 -6.16 -10.01 -10.10
N PHE A 53 -5.05 -10.21 -9.41
CA PHE A 53 -3.91 -9.29 -9.40
C PHE A 53 -2.95 -9.57 -10.55
N GLY A 54 -2.79 -8.59 -11.44
CA GLY A 54 -1.95 -8.69 -12.63
C GLY A 54 -0.55 -8.10 -12.46
N PRO A 55 0.29 -8.12 -13.51
CA PRO A 55 1.66 -7.59 -13.48
C PRO A 55 1.76 -6.10 -13.14
N ASN A 56 0.72 -5.33 -13.47
CA ASN A 56 0.66 -3.88 -13.24
C ASN A 56 -0.33 -3.49 -12.13
N SER A 57 -0.88 -4.45 -11.39
CA SER A 57 -1.83 -4.16 -10.31
C SER A 57 -1.12 -3.61 -9.07
N ASP A 58 -1.83 -2.73 -8.35
CA ASP A 58 -1.40 -2.18 -7.07
C ASP A 58 -2.01 -2.94 -5.89
N ILE A 59 -1.49 -2.66 -4.70
CA ILE A 59 -2.02 -3.18 -3.42
C ILE A 59 -2.84 -2.07 -2.77
N ASP A 60 -4.16 -2.19 -2.87
CA ASP A 60 -5.09 -1.15 -2.42
C ASP A 60 -5.32 -1.23 -0.90
N VAL A 61 -5.09 -0.11 -0.21
CA VAL A 61 -5.27 0.00 1.25
C VAL A 61 -6.21 1.15 1.58
N LEU A 62 -7.25 0.88 2.37
CA LEU A 62 -8.19 1.87 2.86
C LEU A 62 -7.91 2.17 4.32
N VAL A 63 -7.74 3.45 4.65
CA VAL A 63 -7.57 3.93 6.03
C VAL A 63 -8.81 4.71 6.43
N VAL A 64 -9.44 4.32 7.53
CA VAL A 64 -10.64 4.95 8.08
C VAL A 64 -10.31 5.45 9.49
N SER A 65 -10.42 6.75 9.72
CA SER A 65 -10.20 7.38 11.02
C SER A 65 -11.11 8.60 11.17
N PRO A 66 -11.64 8.88 12.38
CA PRO A 66 -12.35 10.13 12.66
C PRO A 66 -11.43 11.36 12.63
N LYS A 67 -10.10 11.19 12.62
CA LYS A 67 -9.12 12.29 12.54
C LYS A 67 -8.58 12.53 11.13
N VAL A 68 -9.20 11.95 10.10
CA VAL A 68 -8.83 12.24 8.72
C VAL A 68 -9.14 13.71 8.41
N PRO A 69 -8.18 14.49 7.86
CA PRO A 69 -8.45 15.85 7.42
C PRO A 69 -9.57 15.88 6.39
N GLU A 70 -10.42 16.89 6.41
CA GLU A 70 -11.54 16.98 5.46
C GLU A 70 -11.05 17.39 4.06
N ARG A 71 -10.09 18.32 4.01
CA ARG A 71 -9.55 18.85 2.76
C ARG A 71 -8.52 17.93 2.15
N VAL A 72 -8.56 17.79 0.82
CA VAL A 72 -7.63 16.95 0.06
C VAL A 72 -6.17 17.45 0.17
N SER A 73 -5.96 18.76 0.24
CA SER A 73 -4.63 19.34 0.45
C SER A 73 -4.01 18.87 1.77
N GLU A 74 -4.77 18.99 2.86
CA GLU A 74 -4.34 18.58 4.21
C GLU A 74 -4.10 17.07 4.30
N LYS A 75 -4.86 16.25 3.56
CA LYS A 75 -4.63 14.80 3.46
C LYS A 75 -3.29 14.43 2.82
N SER A 76 -2.71 15.30 2.00
CA SER A 76 -1.47 15.02 1.28
C SER A 76 -0.22 15.36 2.11
N GLU A 77 -0.40 16.07 3.23
CA GLU A 77 0.67 16.53 4.12
C GLU A 77 0.98 15.53 5.26
N ILE A 78 0.14 14.52 5.46
CA ILE A 78 0.23 13.48 6.49
C ILE A 78 0.77 12.16 5.94
#